data_AF-T1ADJ2-F1
#
_entry.id   AF-T1ADJ2-F1
#
_cell.length_a   1.000
_cell.length_b   1.000
_cell.length_c   1.000
_cell.angle_alpha   90.00
_cell.angle_beta   90.00
_cell.angle_gamma   90.00
#
_symmetry.space_group_name_H-M   'P 1'
#
loop_
_entity.id
_entity.type
_entity.pdbx_description
1 polymer ?
#
loop_
_entity_poly.entity_id
_entity_poly.type
_entity_poly.pdbx_seq_one_letter_code
_entity_poly.pdbx_strand_id
1 'polypeptide(L)'
;MWLGTVTRGPFVVQVQAAGKLVPAESRWVAAPASGIVEAKYVEPGQTVARGAPLLRLSNPQVANAAQSALADYAAAQANLLAQQQTQDSAVL
;
A
#
# COMPACT_ATOMS: atom_id res chain seq x y z
N MET A 1 9.11 -69.87 -34.32
CA MET A 1 8.85 -68.45 -34.00
C MET A 1 7.59 -68.41 -33.16
N TRP A 2 7.65 -67.92 -31.92
CA TRP A 2 6.49 -67.88 -31.02
C TRP A 2 5.98 -66.45 -30.91
N LEU A 3 4.67 -66.27 -31.10
CA LEU A 3 4.00 -64.98 -31.09
C LEU A 3 3.06 -64.95 -29.87
N GLY A 4 3.18 -63.91 -29.05
CA GLY A 4 2.30 -63.69 -27.89
C GLY A 4 1.07 -62.87 -28.24
N THR A 5 -0.03 -63.08 -27.50
CA THR A 5 -1.30 -62.35 -27.67
C THR A 5 -1.26 -61.02 -26.91
N VAL A 6 -1.60 -59.92 -27.60
CA VAL A 6 -1.64 -58.57 -27.01
C VAL A 6 -3.00 -58.30 -26.39
N THR A 7 -3.01 -57.78 -25.16
CA THR A 7 -4.24 -57.44 -24.42
C THR A 7 -4.34 -55.93 -24.21
N ARG A 8 -5.56 -55.38 -24.33
CA ARG A 8 -5.80 -53.96 -24.01
C ARG A 8 -6.06 -53.80 -22.52
N GLY A 9 -5.48 -52.75 -21.95
CA GLY A 9 -5.73 -52.27 -20.59
C GLY A 9 -5.41 -50.77 -20.49
N PRO A 10 -5.81 -50.11 -19.41
CA PRO A 10 -5.47 -48.71 -19.18
C PRO A 10 -3.95 -48.55 -19.06
N PHE A 11 -3.39 -47.63 -19.83
CA PHE A 11 -1.98 -47.26 -19.77
C PHE A 11 -1.85 -45.88 -19.16
N VAL A 12 -1.57 -45.82 -17.86
CA VAL A 12 -1.44 -44.56 -17.11
C VAL A 12 0.00 -44.09 -17.20
N VAL A 13 0.22 -42.98 -17.92
CA VAL A 13 1.52 -42.32 -17.98
C VAL A 13 1.60 -41.31 -16.85
N GLN A 14 2.39 -41.60 -15.82
CA GLN A 14 2.65 -40.68 -14.73
C GLN A 14 3.97 -39.96 -14.98
N VAL A 15 3.92 -38.65 -15.22
CA VAL A 15 5.10 -37.81 -15.46
C VAL A 15 5.39 -37.00 -14.20
N GLN A 16 6.61 -37.12 -13.69
CA GLN A 16 7.12 -36.25 -12.63
C GLN A 16 7.85 -35.07 -13.27
N ALA A 17 7.32 -33.86 -13.11
CA ALA A 17 7.95 -32.65 -13.59
C ALA A 17 8.55 -31.88 -12.41
N ALA A 18 9.85 -31.62 -12.47
CA ALA A 18 10.49 -30.71 -11.52
C ALA A 18 10.08 -29.27 -11.86
N GLY A 19 9.56 -28.55 -10.85
CA GLY A 19 9.18 -27.14 -10.97
C GLY A 19 9.88 -26.30 -9.90
N LYS A 20 10.14 -25.03 -10.21
CA LYS A 20 10.58 -24.05 -9.23
C LYS A 20 9.39 -23.20 -8.81
N LEU A 21 9.09 -23.18 -7.51
CA LEU A 21 8.13 -22.23 -6.97
C LEU A 21 8.71 -20.82 -7.10
N VAL A 22 7.98 -19.96 -7.79
CA VAL A 22 8.27 -18.54 -7.89
C VAL A 22 7.16 -17.76 -7.17
N PRO A 23 7.48 -16.64 -6.52
CA PRO A 23 6.45 -15.78 -5.93
C PRO A 23 5.43 -15.37 -6.98
N ALA A 24 4.14 -15.40 -6.62
CA ALA A 24 3.07 -14.96 -7.51
C ALA A 24 3.23 -13.47 -7.88
N GLU A 25 3.65 -12.64 -6.91
CA GLU A 25 3.93 -11.23 -7.11
C GLU A 25 5.10 -10.78 -6.23
N SER A 26 6.02 -10.00 -6.79
CA SER A 26 7.09 -9.32 -6.06
C SER A 26 7.03 -7.83 -6.38
N ARG A 27 6.99 -6.98 -5.36
CA ARG A 27 6.93 -5.52 -5.54
C ARG A 27 7.87 -4.79 -4.59
N TRP A 28 8.48 -3.73 -5.10
CA TRP A 28 9.20 -2.77 -4.29
C TRP A 28 8.19 -1.80 -3.65
N VAL A 29 8.36 -1.54 -2.35
CA VAL A 29 7.57 -0.53 -1.64
C VAL A 29 8.47 0.67 -1.38
N ALA A 30 8.10 1.82 -1.96
CA ALA A 30 8.82 3.07 -1.79
C ALA A 30 8.01 4.04 -0.93
N ALA A 31 8.72 4.90 -0.21
CA ALA A 31 8.11 6.01 0.52
C ALA A 31 7.51 7.04 -0.44
N PRO A 32 6.31 7.57 -0.17
CA PRO A 32 5.68 8.58 -1.02
C PRO A 32 6.34 9.96 -0.94
N ALA A 33 7.15 10.20 0.09
CA ALA A 33 7.91 11.43 0.29
C ALA A 33 9.30 11.12 0.84
N SER A 34 10.27 11.96 0.50
CA SER A 34 11.60 11.93 1.11
C SER A 34 11.49 12.20 2.61
N GLY A 35 12.28 11.51 3.42
CA GLY A 35 12.28 11.65 4.87
C GLY A 35 13.35 10.80 5.51
N ILE A 36 13.61 11.04 6.79
CA ILE A 36 14.54 10.24 7.60
C ILE A 36 13.78 9.06 8.17
N VAL A 37 14.35 7.85 8.08
CA VAL A 37 13.76 6.65 8.69
C VAL A 37 13.94 6.75 10.21
N GLU A 38 12.84 6.93 10.93
CA GLU A 38 12.86 6.95 12.39
C GLU A 38 12.77 5.54 13.00
N ALA A 39 11.98 4.68 12.35
CA ALA A 39 11.77 3.33 12.83
C ALA A 39 11.51 2.37 11.67
N LYS A 40 12.06 1.16 11.78
CA LYS A 40 11.77 0.01 10.92
C LYS A 40 11.04 -1.03 11.76
N TYR A 41 9.83 -1.39 11.33
CA TYR A 41 8.97 -2.33 12.06
C TYR A 41 9.01 -3.75 11.50
N VAL A 42 9.48 -3.91 10.26
CA VAL A 42 9.40 -5.18 9.52
C VAL A 42 10.71 -5.42 8.76
N GLU A 43 11.19 -6.66 8.79
CA GLU A 43 12.33 -7.12 8.00
C GLU A 43 11.90 -7.76 6.66
N PRO A 44 12.74 -7.71 5.61
CA PRO A 44 12.48 -8.41 4.37
C PRO A 44 12.17 -9.90 4.58
N GLY A 45 11.08 -10.38 4.00
CA GLY A 45 10.65 -11.78 4.11
C GLY A 45 9.71 -12.08 5.30
N GLN A 46 9.47 -11.13 6.21
CA GLN A 46 8.44 -11.28 7.23
C GLN A 46 7.03 -11.18 6.63
N THR A 47 6.11 -11.96 7.17
CA THR A 47 4.68 -11.91 6.80
C THR A 47 4.02 -10.70 7.44
N VAL A 48 3.28 -9.92 6.64
CA VAL A 48 2.57 -8.71 7.10
C VAL A 48 1.12 -8.72 6.66
N ALA A 49 0.24 -8.16 7.48
CA ALA A 49 -1.14 -7.91 7.11
C ALA A 49 -1.26 -6.66 6.21
N ARG A 50 -2.36 -6.56 5.46
CA ARG A 50 -2.64 -5.38 4.65
C ARG A 50 -2.79 -4.14 5.53
N GLY A 51 -2.08 -3.07 5.19
CA GLY A 51 -2.09 -1.81 5.94
C GLY A 51 -1.17 -1.78 7.16
N ALA A 52 -0.44 -2.87 7.45
CA ALA A 52 0.55 -2.87 8.51
C ALA A 52 1.67 -1.85 8.23
N PRO A 53 2.06 -1.02 9.21
CA PRO A 53 3.14 -0.07 9.04
C PRO A 53 4.48 -0.80 8.90
N LEU A 54 5.21 -0.53 7.82
CA LEU A 54 6.51 -1.14 7.56
C LEU A 54 7.65 -0.28 8.12
N LEU A 55 7.55 1.03 7.92
CA LEU A 55 8.54 2.05 8.27
C LEU A 55 7.81 3.29 8.79
N ARG A 56 8.45 4.02 9.72
CA ARG A 56 8.08 5.38 10.09
C ARG A 56 9.12 6.35 9.54
N LEU A 57 8.64 7.38 8.87
CA LEU A 57 9.46 8.44 8.29
C LEU A 57 9.15 9.75 8.99
N SER A 58 10.17 10.54 9.29
CA SER A 58 10.00 11.94 9.65
C SER A 58 10.51 12.86 8.55
N ASN A 59 9.71 13.90 8.29
CA ASN A 59 10.08 14.98 7.40
C ASN A 59 9.59 16.31 8.02
N PRO A 60 10.51 17.15 8.54
CA PRO A 60 10.12 18.42 9.15
C PRO A 60 9.50 19.40 8.15
N GLN A 61 9.85 19.33 6.87
CA GLN A 61 9.25 20.19 5.84
C GLN A 61 7.78 19.87 5.62
N VAL A 62 7.43 18.58 5.56
CA VAL A 62 6.03 18.14 5.42
C VAL A 62 5.22 18.52 6.66
N ALA A 63 5.80 18.37 7.85
CA ALA A 63 5.14 18.77 9.09
C ALA A 63 4.87 20.28 9.13
N ASN A 64 5.86 21.10 8.76
CA ASN A 64 5.72 22.56 8.70
C ASN A 64 4.68 22.99 7.67
N ALA A 65 4.69 22.38 6.47
CA ALA A 65 3.73 22.67 5.42
C ALA A 65 2.29 22.33 5.85
N ALA A 66 2.10 21.19 6.51
CA ALA A 66 0.79 20.81 7.05
C ALA A 66 0.30 21.81 8.10
N GLN A 67 1.19 22.27 8.99
CA GLN A 67 0.85 23.26 10.01
C GLN A 67 0.44 24.60 9.41
N SER A 68 1.16 25.07 8.39
CA SER A 68 0.79 26.30 7.66
C SER A 68 -0.59 26.15 7.01
N ALA A 69 -0.84 25.04 6.30
CA ALA A 69 -2.12 24.81 5.63
C ALA A 69 -3.31 24.75 6.61
N LEU A 70 -3.10 24.20 7.81
CA LEU A 70 -4.11 24.21 8.87
C LEU A 70 -4.39 25.62 9.38
N ALA A 71 -3.36 26.45 9.55
CA ALA A 71 -3.52 27.84 9.94
C ALA A 71 -4.26 28.65 8.87
N ASP A 72 -3.91 28.46 7.60
CA ASP A 72 -4.55 29.12 6.47
C ASP A 72 -6.03 28.72 6.35
N TYR A 73 -6.34 27.44 6.55
CA TYR A 73 -7.71 26.94 6.59
C TYR A 73 -8.53 27.59 7.72
N ALA A 74 -7.97 27.68 8.93
CA ALA A 74 -8.62 28.30 10.06
C ALA A 74 -8.89 29.81 9.83
N ALA A 75 -7.92 30.52 9.25
CA ALA A 75 -8.08 31.94 8.89
C ALA A 75 -9.17 32.15 7.83
N ALA A 76 -9.20 31.31 6.78
CA ALA A 76 -10.23 31.37 5.75
C ALA A 76 -11.63 31.10 6.32
N GLN A 77 -11.75 30.13 7.23
CA GLN A 77 -13.02 29.83 7.91
C GLN A 77 -13.51 31.00 8.78
N ALA A 78 -12.60 31.62 9.54
CA ALA A 78 -12.92 32.80 10.36
C ALA A 78 -13.40 33.98 9.50
N ASN A 79 -12.74 34.22 8.36
CA ASN A 79 -13.13 35.29 7.43
C ASN A 79 -14.52 35.06 6.83
N LEU A 80 -14.86 33.81 6.50
CA LEU A 80 -16.17 33.46 5.95
C LEU A 80 -17.29 33.68 6.98
N LEU A 81 -17.06 33.30 8.24
CA LEU A 81 -17.98 33.55 9.35
C LEU A 81 -18.16 35.06 9.59
N ALA A 82 -17.08 35.84 9.57
CA ALA A 82 -17.14 37.29 9.71
C ALA A 82 -17.92 37.96 8.57
N GLN A 83 -17.75 37.48 7.32
CA GLN A 83 -18.54 37.98 6.19
C GLN A 83 -20.03 37.67 6.35
N GLN A 84 -20.38 36.46 6.79
CA GLN A 84 -21.78 36.08 7.04
C GLN A 84 -22.43 36.98 8.10
N GLN A 85 -21.76 37.18 9.24
CA GLN A 85 -22.25 38.07 10.31
C GLN A 85 -22.46 39.51 9.82
N THR A 86 -21.58 39.99 8.94
CA THR A 86 -21.69 41.34 8.35
C THR A 86 -22.89 41.43 7.40
N GLN A 87 -23.18 40.37 6.64
CA GLN A 87 -24.34 40.30 5.76
C GLN A 87 -25.65 40.26 6.56
N ASP A 88 -25.73 39.44 7.61
CA ASP A 88 -26.93 39.33 8.46
C ASP A 88 -27.25 40.65 9.16
N SER A 89 -26.22 41.39 9.58
CA SER A 89 -26.37 42.70 10.23
C SER A 89 -26.84 43.81 9.27
N ALA A 90 -26.64 43.64 7.96
CA ALA A 90 -27.02 44.63 6.95
C ALA A 90 -28.48 44.47 6.46
N VAL A 91 -29.17 43.40 6.86
CA VAL A 91 -30.54 43.06 6.41
C VAL A 91 -31.59 43.39 7.49
N LEU A 92 -31.19 43.92 8.64
CA LEU A 92 -32.05 44.46 9.71
C LEU A 92 -32.03 45.99 9.73
#